data_AF-A0A7W3XZU6-F1
#
_entry.id   AF-A0A7W3XZU6-F1
#
_cell.length_a   1.000
_cell.length_b   1.000
_cell.length_c   1.000
_cell.angle_alpha   90.00
_cell.angle_beta   90.00
_cell.angle_gamma   90.00
#
_symmetry.space_group_name_H-M   'P 1'
#
loop_
_entity.id
_entity.type
_entity.pdbx_description
1 polymer ?
#
loop_
_entity_poly.entity_id
_entity_poly.type
_entity_poly.pdbx_seq_one_letter_code
_entity_poly.pdbx_strand_id
1 'polypeptide(L)'
;MPRSYPPEFRRKVLDLVESGRKVAEVAQLLGISDQTIYTWRRQHRIDTGKEPGITSSDHTELVAARRRIAELETEPAIHRRAAELLGQVVPPKDGSRPSR
;
A
#
# COMPACT_ATOMS: atom_id res chain seq x y z
N MET A 1 11.20 -6.44 10.60
CA MET A 1 10.08 -6.75 9.67
C MET A 1 9.51 -8.10 10.05
N PRO A 2 8.18 -8.28 10.12
CA PRO A 2 7.63 -9.62 10.29
C PRO A 2 8.16 -10.50 9.16
N ARG A 3 8.61 -11.71 9.51
CA ARG A 3 9.24 -12.66 8.59
C ARG A 3 8.19 -13.15 7.60
N SER A 4 8.08 -12.47 6.47
CA SER A 4 7.15 -12.88 5.41
C SER A 4 7.74 -14.06 4.66
N TYR A 5 6.91 -15.02 4.30
CA TYR A 5 7.34 -16.16 3.49
C TYR A 5 7.81 -15.67 2.11
N PRO A 6 8.93 -16.20 1.58
CA PRO A 6 9.39 -15.86 0.24
C PRO A 6 8.31 -16.12 -0.82
N PRO A 7 8.21 -15.29 -1.88
CA PRO A 7 7.23 -15.49 -2.95
C PRO A 7 7.33 -16.86 -3.62
N GLU A 8 8.55 -17.35 -3.84
CA GLU A 8 8.79 -18.68 -4.42
C GLU A 8 8.27 -19.81 -3.54
N PHE A 9 8.43 -19.68 -2.21
CA PHE A 9 7.90 -20.66 -1.27
C PHE A 9 6.37 -20.70 -1.35
N ARG A 10 5.72 -19.53 -1.31
CA ARG A 10 4.27 -19.42 -1.47
C ARG A 10 3.80 -20.06 -2.77
N ARG A 11 4.48 -19.81 -3.89
CA ARG A 11 4.11 -20.40 -5.20
C ARG A 11 4.19 -21.93 -5.16
N LYS A 12 5.30 -22.50 -4.65
CA LYS A 12 5.44 -23.96 -4.49
C LYS A 12 4.34 -24.58 -3.60
N VAL A 13 3.96 -23.91 -2.51
CA VAL A 13 2.85 -24.35 -1.66
C VAL A 13 1.53 -24.37 -2.44
N LEU A 14 1.27 -23.34 -3.23
CA LEU A 14 0.06 -23.27 -4.05
C LEU A 14 0.05 -24.33 -5.16
N ASP A 15 1.20 -24.58 -5.81
CA ASP A 15 1.34 -25.60 -6.84
C ASP A 15 1.00 -27.01 -6.28
N LEU A 16 1.44 -27.32 -5.05
CA LEU A 16 1.09 -28.58 -4.37
C LEU A 16 -0.40 -28.71 -4.09
N VAL A 17 -1.06 -27.61 -3.72
CA VAL A 17 -2.52 -27.60 -3.47
C VAL A 17 -3.29 -27.70 -4.79
N GLU A 18 -2.82 -27.04 -5.85
CA GLU A 18 -3.40 -27.13 -7.20
C GLU A 18 -3.21 -28.51 -7.82
N SER A 19 -2.14 -29.23 -7.48
CA SER A 19 -1.94 -30.63 -7.87
C SER A 19 -2.88 -31.62 -7.14
N GLY A 20 -3.82 -31.13 -6.33
CA GLY A 20 -4.84 -31.92 -5.66
C GLY A 20 -4.51 -32.36 -4.23
N ARG A 21 -3.36 -31.95 -3.65
CA ARG A 21 -3.10 -32.25 -2.23
C ARG A 21 -4.01 -31.46 -1.31
N LYS A 22 -4.37 -32.06 -0.19
CA LYS A 22 -5.20 -31.40 0.83
C LYS A 22 -4.37 -30.32 1.53
N VAL A 23 -4.99 -29.16 1.77
CA VAL A 23 -4.34 -28.04 2.48
C VAL A 23 -3.77 -28.47 3.83
N ALA A 24 -4.52 -29.27 4.59
CA ALA A 24 -4.08 -29.78 5.89
C ALA A 24 -2.81 -30.65 5.80
N GLU A 25 -2.66 -31.47 4.76
CA GLU A 25 -1.46 -32.29 4.54
C GLU A 25 -0.25 -31.40 4.26
N VAL A 26 -0.41 -30.42 3.37
CA VAL A 26 0.66 -29.48 2.99
C VAL A 26 1.07 -28.60 4.17
N ALA A 27 0.10 -28.14 4.97
CA ALA A 27 0.32 -27.36 6.18
C ALA A 27 1.14 -28.14 7.23
N GLN A 28 0.74 -29.38 7.51
CA GLN A 28 1.47 -30.27 8.43
C GLN A 28 2.90 -30.55 7.94
N LEU A 29 3.06 -30.87 6.65
CA LEU A 29 4.37 -31.16 6.06
C LEU A 29 5.34 -29.99 6.15
N LEU A 30 4.83 -28.76 5.97
CA LEU A 30 5.66 -27.54 5.92
C LEU A 30 5.73 -26.81 7.27
N GLY A 31 4.99 -27.27 8.28
CA GLY A 31 4.92 -26.62 9.59
C GLY A 31 4.30 -25.22 9.56
N ILE A 32 3.35 -24.98 8.66
CA ILE A 32 2.65 -23.69 8.52
C ILE A 32 1.16 -23.86 8.80
N SER A 33 0.47 -22.78 9.18
CA SER A 33 -0.97 -22.84 9.44
C SER A 33 -1.77 -23.01 8.14
N ASP A 34 -2.75 -23.91 8.14
CA ASP A 34 -3.75 -24.09 7.08
C ASP A 34 -4.37 -22.76 6.64
N GLN A 35 -4.70 -21.89 7.60
CA GLN A 35 -5.30 -20.57 7.33
C GLN A 35 -4.40 -19.70 6.45
N THR A 36 -3.08 -19.81 6.62
CA THR A 36 -2.11 -19.08 5.79
C THR A 36 -2.19 -19.55 4.33
N ILE A 37 -2.27 -20.86 4.12
CA ILE A 37 -2.41 -21.46 2.79
C ILE A 37 -3.75 -21.07 2.15
N TYR A 38 -4.85 -21.10 2.92
CA TYR A 38 -6.16 -20.67 2.42
C TYR A 38 -6.17 -19.20 1.98
N THR A 39 -5.56 -18.31 2.77
CA THR A 39 -5.43 -16.90 2.41
C THR A 39 -4.61 -16.71 1.12
N TRP A 40 -3.50 -17.43 0.97
CA TRP A 40 -2.71 -17.38 -0.26
C TRP A 40 -3.47 -17.92 -1.46
N ARG A 41 -4.20 -19.02 -1.30
CA ARG A 41 -4.99 -19.62 -2.37
C ARG A 41 -6.09 -18.67 -2.83
N ARG A 42 -6.77 -18.02 -1.89
CA ARG A 42 -7.79 -17.00 -2.20
C ARG A 42 -7.18 -15.83 -2.98
N GLN A 43 -6.08 -15.26 -2.49
CA GLN A 43 -5.42 -14.15 -3.18
C GLN A 43 -4.93 -14.57 -4.58
N HIS A 44 -4.39 -15.78 -4.74
CA HIS A 44 -3.98 -16.30 -6.05
C HIS A 44 -5.17 -16.42 -7.01
N ARG A 45 -6.33 -16.84 -6.53
CA ARG A 45 -7.56 -16.88 -7.34
C ARG A 45 -8.03 -15.49 -7.76
N ILE A 46 -7.91 -14.49 -6.87
CA ILE A 46 -8.20 -13.10 -7.20
C ILE A 46 -7.21 -12.58 -8.24
N ASP A 47 -5.91 -12.78 -8.02
CA ASP A 47 -4.83 -12.33 -8.92
C ASP A 47 -4.91 -12.99 -10.31
N THR A 48 -5.50 -14.19 -10.41
CA THR A 48 -5.73 -14.91 -11.68
C THR A 48 -7.12 -14.67 -12.27
N GLY A 49 -7.94 -13.79 -11.67
CA GLY A 49 -9.29 -13.47 -12.15
C GLY A 49 -10.34 -14.57 -11.95
N LYS A 50 -10.03 -15.61 -11.19
CA LYS A 50 -10.95 -16.72 -10.86
C LYS A 50 -11.95 -16.36 -9.75
N GLU A 51 -11.67 -15.32 -8.98
CA GLU A 51 -12.56 -14.78 -7.95
C GLU A 51 -12.51 -13.24 -7.99
N PRO A 52 -13.62 -12.55 -7.68
CA PRO A 52 -13.62 -11.10 -7.56
C PRO A 52 -12.83 -10.65 -6.31
N GLY A 53 -12.08 -9.56 -6.43
CA GLY A 53 -11.33 -8.96 -5.34
C GLY A 53 -10.28 -7.97 -5.81
N ILE A 54 -9.58 -7.34 -4.86
CA ILE A 54 -8.43 -6.46 -5.15
C ILE A 54 -7.21 -7.35 -5.40
N THR A 55 -6.58 -7.17 -6.56
CA THR A 55 -5.37 -7.93 -6.89
C THR A 55 -4.17 -7.42 -6.09
N SER A 56 -3.15 -8.26 -5.96
CA SER A 56 -1.89 -7.88 -5.30
C SER A 56 -1.21 -6.68 -5.99
N SER A 57 -1.34 -6.56 -7.31
CA SER A 57 -0.83 -5.40 -8.07
C SER A 57 -1.61 -4.13 -7.74
N ASP A 58 -2.95 -4.17 -7.80
CA ASP A 58 -3.79 -3.01 -7.53
C ASP A 58 -3.58 -2.49 -6.10
N HIS A 59 -3.43 -3.41 -5.15
CA HIS A 59 -3.11 -3.05 -3.77
C HIS A 59 -1.75 -2.34 -3.67
N THR A 60 -0.74 -2.81 -4.41
CA THR A 60 0.60 -2.20 -4.41
C THR A 60 0.56 -0.79 -5.00
N GLU A 61 -0.16 -0.61 -6.10
CA GLU A 61 -0.36 0.70 -6.73
C GLU A 61 -1.13 1.65 -5.80
N LEU A 62 -2.18 1.16 -5.13
CA LEU A 62 -2.96 1.94 -4.17
C LEU A 62 -2.08 2.43 -3.01
N VAL A 63 -1.19 1.59 -2.48
CA VAL A 63 -0.25 1.97 -1.43
C VAL A 63 0.75 3.01 -1.92
N ALA A 64 1.29 2.85 -3.13
CA ALA A 64 2.21 3.81 -3.73
C ALA A 64 1.53 5.17 -3.98
N ALA A 65 0.32 5.16 -4.52
CA ALA A 65 -0.48 6.36 -4.74
C ALA A 65 -0.78 7.09 -3.42
N ARG A 66 -1.20 6.37 -2.36
CA ARG A 66 -1.43 6.96 -1.04
C ARG A 66 -0.18 7.60 -0.44
N ARG A 67 0.99 6.96 -0.61
CA ARG A 67 2.27 7.56 -0.20
C ARG A 67 2.55 8.84 -0.98
N ARG A 68 2.36 8.82 -2.30
CA ARG A 68 2.59 9.99 -3.15
C ARG A 68 1.64 11.15 -2.80
N ILE A 69 0.37 10.85 -2.52
CA ILE A 69 -0.59 11.85 -2.07
C ILE A 69 -0.14 12.47 -0.75
N ALA A 70 0.25 11.66 0.23
CA ALA A 70 0.75 12.16 1.51
C ALA A 70 1.99 13.05 1.34
N GLU A 71 2.94 12.67 0.49
CA GLU A 71 4.09 13.52 0.15
C GLU A 71 3.66 14.85 -0.47
N LEU A 72 2.79 14.82 -1.48
CA LEU A 72 2.32 16.02 -2.17
C LEU A 72 1.50 16.94 -1.26
N GLU A 73 0.78 16.40 -0.28
CA GLU A 73 0.05 17.20 0.71
C GLU A 73 0.97 17.84 1.76
N THR A 74 2.15 17.27 2.00
CA THR A 74 3.13 17.86 2.94
C THR A 74 3.82 19.11 2.39
N GLU A 75 4.07 19.20 1.09
CA GLU A 75 4.70 20.37 0.44
C GLU A 75 3.91 21.70 0.65
N PRO A 76 2.60 21.78 0.38
CA PRO A 76 1.82 23.00 0.60
C PRO A 76 1.72 23.37 2.09
N ALA A 77 1.82 22.43 3.02
CA ALA A 77 1.84 22.74 4.44
C ALA A 77 3.10 23.52 4.83
N ILE A 78 4.26 23.16 4.27
CA ILE A 78 5.52 23.89 4.48
C ILE A 78 5.43 25.28 3.84
N HIS A 79 4.92 25.37 2.61
CA HIS A 79 4.78 26.66 1.91
C HIS A 79 3.82 27.62 2.61
N ARG A 80 2.65 27.14 3.07
CA ARG A 80 1.71 27.96 3.86
C ARG A 80 2.35 28.42 5.16
N ARG A 81 3.06 27.54 5.88
CA ARG A 81 3.75 27.90 7.11
C ARG A 81 4.84 28.96 6.88
N ALA A 82 5.61 28.84 5.79
CA ALA A 82 6.61 29.83 5.42
C ALA A 82 5.98 31.18 5.05
N ALA A 83 4.88 31.18 4.28
CA ALA A 83 4.13 32.39 3.93
C ALA A 83 3.54 33.10 5.16
N GLU A 84 2.98 32.36 6.12
CA GLU A 84 2.50 32.90 7.40
C GLU A 84 3.63 33.57 8.19
N LEU A 85 4.78 32.90 8.32
CA LEU A 85 5.93 33.45 9.04
C LEU A 85 6.47 34.72 8.34
N LEU A 86 6.57 34.73 7.01
CA LEU A 86 6.98 35.91 6.25
C LEU A 86 5.99 37.06 6.40
N GLY A 87 4.68 36.79 6.36
CA GLY A 87 3.65 37.79 6.59
C GLY A 87 3.65 38.39 8.00
N GLN A 88 4.17 37.67 9.00
CA GLN A 88 4.37 38.21 10.36
C GLN A 88 5.59 39.13 10.46
N VAL A 89 6.62 38.90 9.64
CA VAL A 89 7.89 39.67 9.68
C VAL A 89 7.82 40.91 8.78
N VAL A 90 7.08 40.84 7.68
CA VAL A 90 6.92 41.96 6.74
C VAL A 90 5.69 42.79 7.15
N PRO A 91 5.85 44.06 7.60
CA PRO A 91 4.70 44.90 7.86
C PRO A 91 3.88 45.06 6.56
N PRO A 92 2.54 45.05 6.63
CA PRO A 92 1.71 45.21 5.45
C PRO A 92 2.15 46.46 4.70
N LYS A 93 2.45 46.29 3.41
CA LYS A 93 2.85 47.41 2.54
C LYS A 93 1.74 48.44 2.59
N ASP A 94 2.00 49.59 3.24
CA ASP A 94 1.07 50.71 3.26
C ASP A 94 0.64 50.99 1.83
N GLY A 95 -0.64 50.77 1.56
CA GLY A 95 -1.19 50.90 0.22
C GLY A 95 -0.88 52.30 -0.30
N SER A 96 -0.15 52.39 -1.41
CA SER A 96 -0.02 53.64 -2.16
C SER A 96 -1.43 54.11 -2.50
N ARG A 97 -1.88 55.12 -1.76
CA ARG A 97 -3.16 55.80 -1.94
C ARG A 97 -3.22 56.28 -3.39
N PRO A 98 -4.27 55.95 -4.18
CA PRO A 98 -4.38 56.50 -5.51
C PRO A 98 -4.61 58.01 -5.37
N SER A 99 -3.72 58.81 -5.97
CA SER A 99 -3.88 60.25 -6.10
C SER A 99 -5.17 60.54 -6.86
N ARG A 100 -5.99 61.44 -6.31
CA ARG A 100 -7.30 61.84 -6.84
C ARG A 100 -7.17 62.68 -8.11
#